data_AF-X1VY39-F1
#
_entry.id   AF-X1VY39-F1
#
_cell.length_a   1.000
_cell.length_b   1.000
_cell.length_c   1.000
_cell.angle_alpha   90.00
_cell.angle_beta   90.00
_cell.angle_gamma   90.00
#
_symmetry.space_group_name_H-M   'P 1'
#
loop_
_entity.id
_entity.type
_entity.pdbx_description
1 polymer ?
#
loop_
_entity_poly.entity_id
_entity_poly.type
_entity_poly.pdbx_seq_one_letter_code
_entity_poly.pdbx_strand_id
1 'polypeptide(L)'
;IDWKGVIVPKVNELLASFSYRPTLRQIFYRLVAALLIPNTEVTYKSLSRATVDAREEAIIDPLAFQDRIRTSQGGDYGYNSPDDFIESALADLRDSPGQYARPMWTTQQTMPVIWLEKDALFTPIT
;
A
#
# COMPACT_ATOMS: atom_id res chain seq x y z
N ILE A 1 -2.30 -27.98 -5.02
CA ILE A 1 -1.68 -27.23 -3.90
C ILE A 1 -2.54 -27.51 -2.69
N ASP A 2 -1.96 -28.12 -1.65
CA ASP A 2 -2.69 -28.36 -0.40
C ASP A 2 -2.75 -27.07 0.42
N TRP A 3 -3.84 -26.34 0.26
CA TRP A 3 -4.02 -25.05 0.89
C TRP A 3 -4.21 -25.16 2.40
N LYS A 4 -5.08 -26.06 2.86
CA LYS A 4 -5.42 -26.18 4.28
C LYS A 4 -4.32 -26.88 5.09
N GLY A 5 -3.72 -27.93 4.55
CA GLY A 5 -2.75 -28.76 5.27
C GLY A 5 -1.31 -28.24 5.24
N VAL A 6 -0.91 -27.57 4.16
CA VAL A 6 0.51 -27.15 3.98
C VAL A 6 0.64 -25.63 3.91
N ILE A 7 -0.13 -24.97 3.04
CA ILE A 7 0.09 -23.54 2.78
C ILE A 7 -0.38 -22.65 3.92
N VAL A 8 -1.59 -22.83 4.45
CA VAL A 8 -2.13 -22.01 5.56
C VAL A 8 -1.24 -22.09 6.81
N PRO A 9 -0.76 -23.26 7.27
CA PRO A 9 0.22 -23.33 8.34
C PRO A 9 1.50 -22.56 8.03
N LYS A 10 2.00 -22.66 6.79
CA LYS A 10 3.19 -21.91 6.38
C LYS A 10 2.95 -20.40 6.32
N VAL A 11 1.75 -19.96 5.97
CA VAL A 11 1.35 -18.55 6.01
C VAL A 11 1.42 -18.03 7.45
N ASN A 12 0.91 -18.77 8.43
CA ASN A 12 1.01 -18.38 9.85
C ASN A 12 2.46 -18.28 10.33
N GLU A 13 3.31 -19.23 9.96
CA GLU A 13 4.75 -19.17 10.25
C GLU A 13 5.39 -17.92 9.65
N LEU A 14 5.08 -17.62 8.39
CA LEU A 14 5.59 -16.43 7.72
C LEU A 14 5.07 -15.16 8.38
N LEU A 15 3.79 -15.07 8.73
CA LEU A 15 3.20 -13.93 9.43
C LEU A 15 3.93 -13.65 10.76
N ALA A 16 4.24 -14.70 11.54
CA ALA A 16 4.99 -14.58 12.79
C ALA A 16 6.45 -14.14 12.58
N SER A 17 7.02 -14.34 11.39
CA SER A 17 8.40 -13.93 11.08
C SER A 17 8.57 -12.44 10.77
N PHE A 18 7.47 -11.72 10.48
CA PHE A 18 7.53 -10.28 10.24
C PHE A 18 7.39 -9.49 11.55
N SER A 19 8.14 -8.39 11.66
CA SER A 19 7.97 -7.41 12.74
C SER A 19 6.80 -6.43 12.51
N TYR A 20 6.16 -6.48 11.35
CA TYR A 20 5.03 -5.65 10.93
C TYR A 20 3.97 -6.51 10.23
N ARG A 21 2.75 -5.97 10.04
CA ARG A 21 1.69 -6.68 9.29
C ARG A 21 2.02 -6.67 7.79
N PRO A 22 2.35 -7.82 7.16
CA PRO A 22 2.66 -7.84 5.74
C PRO A 22 1.38 -7.76 4.90
N THR A 23 1.51 -7.37 3.64
CA THR A 23 0.42 -7.50 2.65
C THR A 23 0.30 -8.96 2.20
N LEU A 24 -0.88 -9.37 1.73
CA LEU A 24 -1.08 -10.71 1.15
C LEU A 24 -0.10 -11.00 -0.01
N ARG A 25 0.23 -9.98 -0.80
CA ARG A 25 1.19 -10.10 -1.90
C ARG A 25 2.62 -10.38 -1.41
N GLN A 26 3.04 -9.78 -0.29
CA GLN A 26 4.36 -10.08 0.29
C GLN A 26 4.45 -11.55 0.73
N ILE A 27 3.40 -12.07 1.37
CA ILE A 27 3.33 -13.50 1.72
C ILE A 27 3.34 -14.39 0.47
N PHE A 28 2.57 -14.04 -0.56
CA PHE A 28 2.57 -14.77 -1.83
C PHE A 28 3.99 -14.93 -2.41
N TYR A 29 4.76 -13.85 -2.49
CA TYR A 29 6.12 -13.93 -3.04
C TYR A 29 7.09 -14.71 -2.14
N ARG A 30 6.90 -14.71 -0.82
CA ARG A 30 7.71 -15.57 0.08
C ARG A 30 7.44 -17.05 -0.17
N LEU A 31 6.18 -17.42 -0.41
CA LEU A 31 5.81 -18.79 -0.76
C LEU A 31 6.33 -19.21 -2.14
N VAL A 32 6.32 -18.31 -3.12
CA VAL A 32 6.92 -18.52 -4.45
C VAL A 32 8.43 -18.70 -4.35
N ALA A 33 9.12 -17.84 -3.59
CA ALA A 33 10.57 -17.95 -3.36
C ALA A 33 10.96 -19.25 -2.65
N ALA A 34 10.08 -19.76 -1.77
CA ALA A 34 10.22 -21.07 -1.14
C ALA A 34 9.82 -22.25 -2.05
N LEU A 35 9.49 -22.01 -3.32
CA LEU A 35 9.03 -23.01 -4.30
C LEU A 35 7.79 -23.81 -3.88
N LEU A 36 6.98 -23.27 -2.97
CA LEU A 36 5.77 -23.94 -2.47
C LEU A 36 4.57 -23.75 -3.39
N ILE A 37 4.53 -22.62 -4.10
CA ILE A 37 3.45 -22.27 -5.03
C ILE A 37 4.04 -21.60 -6.28
N PRO A 38 3.40 -21.75 -7.46
CA PRO A 38 3.89 -21.12 -8.68
C PRO A 38 3.54 -19.63 -8.74
N ASN A 39 4.39 -18.85 -9.42
CA ASN A 39 4.20 -17.41 -9.61
C ASN A 39 3.16 -17.11 -10.71
N THR A 40 1.88 -17.37 -10.42
CA THR A 40 0.78 -17.07 -11.36
C THR A 40 -0.34 -16.31 -10.66
N GLU A 41 -1.07 -15.53 -11.45
CA GLU A 41 -2.24 -14.79 -10.95
C GLU A 41 -3.33 -15.72 -10.42
N VAL A 42 -3.52 -16.88 -11.06
CA VAL A 42 -4.49 -17.91 -10.63
C VAL A 42 -4.15 -18.43 -9.23
N THR A 43 -2.86 -18.67 -8.99
CA THR A 43 -2.36 -19.12 -7.67
C THR A 43 -2.52 -18.03 -6.62
N TYR A 44 -2.25 -16.76 -6.96
CA TYR A 44 -2.48 -15.65 -6.06
C TYR A 44 -3.96 -15.53 -5.65
N LYS A 45 -4.88 -15.61 -6.62
CA LYS A 45 -6.33 -15.62 -6.37
C LYS A 45 -6.75 -16.79 -5.48
N SER A 46 -6.15 -17.96 -5.69
CA SER A 46 -6.41 -19.16 -4.88
C SER A 46 -5.90 -19.01 -3.44
N LEU A 47 -4.69 -18.46 -3.25
CA LEU A 47 -4.14 -18.13 -1.93
C LEU A 47 -5.06 -17.14 -1.20
N SER A 48 -5.50 -16.08 -1.89
CA SER A 48 -6.42 -15.08 -1.33
C SER A 48 -7.68 -15.73 -0.75
N ARG A 49 -8.35 -16.59 -1.54
CA ARG A 49 -9.53 -17.34 -1.09
C ARG A 49 -9.22 -18.23 0.11
N ALA A 50 -8.16 -19.04 0.04
CA ALA A 50 -7.77 -19.92 1.14
C ALA A 50 -7.47 -19.16 2.44
N THR A 51 -6.85 -17.97 2.35
CA THR A 51 -6.60 -17.11 3.52
C THR A 51 -7.85 -16.40 4.03
N VAL A 52 -8.88 -16.20 3.20
CA VAL A 52 -10.18 -15.71 3.66
C VAL A 52 -10.85 -16.78 4.50
N ASP A 53 -11.00 -18.01 3.97
CA ASP A 53 -11.61 -19.14 4.68
C ASP A 53 -10.89 -19.40 6.02
N ALA A 54 -9.55 -19.39 6.02
CA ALA A 54 -8.76 -19.59 7.24
C ALA A 54 -8.93 -18.48 8.29
N ARG A 55 -9.23 -17.24 7.89
CA ARG A 55 -9.55 -16.15 8.84
C ARG A 55 -10.95 -16.27 9.39
N GLU A 56 -11.92 -16.71 8.57
CA GLU A 56 -13.28 -17.00 9.01
C GLU A 56 -13.31 -18.17 10.00
N GLU A 57 -12.45 -19.16 9.81
CA GLU A 57 -12.23 -20.28 10.73
C GLU A 57 -11.33 -19.90 11.94
N ALA A 58 -10.89 -18.64 12.05
CA ALA A 58 -9.97 -18.13 13.08
C ALA A 58 -8.61 -18.85 13.17
N ILE A 59 -8.21 -19.58 12.12
CA ILE A 59 -6.90 -20.23 11.99
C ILE A 59 -5.80 -19.18 11.74
N ILE A 60 -6.13 -18.15 10.97
CA ILE A 60 -5.29 -16.95 10.76
C ILE A 60 -5.98 -15.78 11.45
N ASP A 61 -5.21 -14.90 12.10
CA ASP A 61 -5.75 -13.65 12.67
C ASP A 61 -6.53 -12.87 11.59
N PRO A 62 -7.82 -12.52 11.83
CA PRO A 62 -8.62 -11.72 10.90
C PRO A 62 -7.92 -10.43 10.41
N LEU A 63 -7.03 -9.85 11.24
CA LEU A 63 -6.27 -8.63 10.97
C LEU A 63 -4.80 -8.90 10.57
N ALA A 64 -4.44 -10.13 10.21
CA ALA A 64 -3.08 -10.54 9.89
C ALA A 64 -2.41 -9.75 8.74
N PHE A 65 -3.20 -9.27 7.78
CA PHE A 65 -2.69 -8.62 6.58
C PHE A 65 -2.91 -7.11 6.61
N GLN A 66 -1.93 -6.37 6.11
CA GLN A 66 -2.08 -4.94 5.86
C GLN A 66 -2.76 -4.69 4.51
N ASP A 67 -3.88 -3.97 4.51
CA ASP A 67 -4.55 -3.49 3.30
C ASP A 67 -4.06 -2.07 2.98
N ARG A 68 -3.10 -1.96 2.06
CA ARG A 68 -2.52 -0.67 1.64
C ARG A 68 -3.30 0.01 0.51
N ILE A 69 -4.35 -0.64 -0.01
CA ILE A 69 -5.01 -0.22 -1.26
C ILE A 69 -6.31 0.56 -1.00
N ARG A 70 -6.66 0.78 0.27
CA ARG A 70 -7.81 1.61 0.65
C ARG A 70 -7.36 2.97 1.16
N THR A 71 -6.71 3.76 0.32
CA THR A 71 -6.76 5.21 0.48
C THR A 71 -8.03 5.70 -0.20
N SER A 72 -9.08 6.04 0.56
CA SER A 72 -10.09 6.94 0.02
C SER A 72 -9.48 8.32 -0.08
N GLN A 73 -9.04 8.71 -1.28
CA GLN A 73 -8.81 10.11 -1.61
C GLN A 73 -10.18 10.77 -1.81
N GLY A 74 -11.01 10.81 -0.77
CA GLY A 74 -12.41 11.17 -0.97
C GLY A 74 -13.29 11.06 0.25
N GLY A 75 -13.93 12.18 0.63
CA GLY A 75 -15.02 12.31 1.59
C GLY A 75 -15.91 13.50 1.21
N ASP A 76 -16.84 13.88 2.07
CA ASP A 76 -17.56 15.15 1.92
C ASP A 76 -16.56 16.30 2.10
N TYR A 77 -16.45 17.18 1.10
CA TYR A 77 -15.49 18.28 1.08
C TYR A 77 -16.23 19.60 0.89
N GLY A 78 -15.93 20.57 1.73
CA GLY A 78 -16.52 21.90 1.70
C GLY A 78 -16.16 22.70 2.94
N TYR A 79 -16.59 23.96 2.95
CA TYR A 79 -16.45 24.86 4.09
C TYR A 79 -17.81 25.07 4.72
N ASN A 80 -17.88 25.10 6.05
CA ASN A 80 -19.15 25.31 6.76
C ASN A 80 -19.66 26.75 6.61
N SER A 81 -18.76 27.69 6.29
CA SER A 81 -19.07 29.10 6.07
C SER A 81 -18.08 29.76 5.08
N PRO A 82 -18.44 30.92 4.50
CA PRO A 82 -17.50 31.73 3.73
C PRO A 82 -16.27 32.17 4.53
N ASP A 83 -16.42 32.48 5.82
CA ASP A 83 -15.30 32.91 6.67
C ASP A 83 -14.27 31.79 6.84
N ASP A 84 -14.72 30.54 7.03
CA ASP A 84 -13.83 29.37 7.12
C ASP A 84 -13.00 29.17 5.83
N PHE A 85 -13.60 29.45 4.67
CA PHE A 85 -12.89 29.40 3.39
C PHE A 85 -11.80 30.48 3.31
N ILE A 86 -12.13 31.71 3.73
CA ILE A 86 -11.18 32.82 3.73
C ILE A 86 -10.01 32.55 4.68
N GLU A 87 -10.28 32.06 5.89
CA GLU A 87 -9.22 31.71 6.85
C GLU A 87 -8.33 30.57 6.35
N SER A 88 -8.90 29.54 5.73
CA SER A 88 -8.13 28.47 5.09
C SER A 88 -7.23 29.01 3.99
N ALA A 89 -7.76 29.86 3.11
CA ALA A 89 -6.99 30.47 2.02
C ALA A 89 -5.86 31.38 2.54
N LEU A 90 -6.09 32.09 3.65
CA LEU A 90 -5.06 32.89 4.30
C LEU A 90 -3.97 32.02 4.94
N ALA A 91 -4.33 30.88 5.54
CA ALA A 91 -3.37 29.92 6.06
C ALA A 91 -2.49 29.36 4.93
N ASP A 92 -3.10 28.91 3.83
CA ASP A 92 -2.38 28.41 2.65
C ASP A 92 -1.42 29.46 2.08
N LEU A 93 -1.87 30.73 2.02
CA LEU A 93 -1.04 31.83 1.56
C LEU A 93 0.16 32.09 2.48
N ARG A 94 -0.04 31.99 3.81
CA ARG A 94 1.05 32.14 4.80
C ARG A 94 2.10 31.04 4.66
N ASP A 95 1.67 29.82 4.35
CA ASP A 95 2.55 28.66 4.19
C ASP A 95 3.16 28.55 2.77
N SER A 96 2.61 29.28 1.80
CA SER A 96 3.05 29.28 0.40
C SER A 96 4.55 29.53 0.17
N PRO A 97 5.30 30.31 0.98
CA PRO A 97 6.74 30.46 0.79
C PRO A 97 7.50 29.14 0.92
N GLY A 98 7.03 28.22 1.78
CA GLY A 98 7.62 26.87 1.91
C GLY A 98 7.37 25.97 0.71
N GLN A 99 6.38 26.31 -0.13
CA GLN A 99 6.03 25.62 -1.37
C GLN A 99 6.66 26.28 -2.61
N TYR A 100 7.39 27.39 -2.43
CA TYR A 100 8.02 28.09 -3.53
C TYR A 100 9.13 27.25 -4.16
N ALA A 101 8.91 26.83 -5.40
CA ALA A 101 9.89 26.11 -6.20
C ALA A 101 10.25 26.92 -7.44
N ARG A 102 11.55 26.96 -7.77
CA ARG A 102 12.04 27.45 -9.06
C ARG A 102 12.32 26.28 -10.00
N PRO A 103 12.04 26.41 -11.30
CA PRO A 103 12.51 25.42 -12.26
C PRO A 103 14.04 25.34 -12.20
N MET A 104 14.58 24.15 -11.92
CA MET A 104 16.04 23.97 -11.70
C MET A 104 16.85 23.92 -13.01
N TRP A 105 16.18 23.75 -14.16
CA TRP A 105 16.81 23.36 -15.43
C TRP A 105 16.63 24.42 -16.53
N THR A 106 16.44 25.70 -16.17
CA THR A 106 16.11 26.76 -17.14
C THR A 106 17.20 27.09 -18.15
N THR A 107 18.45 26.70 -17.89
CA THR A 107 19.61 27.00 -18.74
C THR A 107 20.05 25.82 -19.61
N GLN A 108 19.39 24.66 -19.51
CA GLN A 108 19.75 23.48 -20.30
C GLN A 108 18.88 23.39 -21.56
N GLN A 109 19.48 22.93 -22.66
CA GLN A 109 18.78 22.75 -23.93
C GLN A 109 17.83 21.53 -23.94
N THR A 110 17.98 20.60 -22.99
CA THR A 110 17.18 19.37 -22.92
C THR A 110 16.72 19.12 -21.49
N MET A 111 15.44 18.76 -21.33
CA MET A 111 14.82 18.47 -20.04
C MET A 111 14.77 16.96 -19.80
N PRO A 112 15.45 16.41 -18.77
CA PRO A 112 15.33 15.01 -18.44
C PRO A 112 13.96 14.76 -17.77
N VAL A 113 13.18 13.83 -18.34
CA VAL A 113 11.92 13.38 -17.71
C VAL A 113 12.09 11.92 -17.33
N ILE A 114 12.01 11.63 -16.03
CA ILE A 114 12.13 10.28 -15.48
C ILE A 114 10.73 9.81 -15.12
N TRP A 115 10.25 8.78 -15.79
CA TRP A 115 8.96 8.16 -15.50
C TRP A 115 9.21 6.92 -14.67
N LEU A 116 8.63 6.87 -13.47
CA LEU A 116 8.67 5.71 -12.60
C LEU A 116 7.29 5.09 -12.57
N GLU A 117 7.19 3.82 -12.91
CA GLU A 117 5.94 3.09 -12.81
C GLU A 117 5.78 2.49 -11.41
N LYS A 118 4.85 3.07 -10.63
CA LYS A 118 4.20 2.56 -9.41
C LYS A 118 5.08 2.21 -8.19
N ASP A 119 4.78 2.84 -7.05
CA ASP A 119 5.17 2.53 -5.65
C ASP A 119 6.64 2.21 -5.32
N ALA A 120 7.55 2.17 -6.30
CA ALA A 120 8.92 1.72 -6.13
C ALA A 120 9.75 2.57 -5.14
N LEU A 121 9.23 3.74 -4.71
CA LEU A 121 9.89 4.65 -3.77
C LEU A 121 8.99 5.09 -2.60
N PHE A 122 7.79 4.53 -2.44
CA PHE A 122 6.89 5.00 -1.38
C PHE A 122 7.31 4.43 -0.02
N THR A 123 8.13 5.17 0.72
CA THR A 123 8.31 5.01 2.17
C THR A 123 7.46 6.07 2.85
N PRO A 124 6.38 5.72 3.57
CA PRO A 124 5.64 6.71 4.33
C PRO A 124 6.57 7.26 5.43
N ILE A 125 6.80 8.56 5.35
CA ILE A 125 7.50 9.31 6.40
C ILE A 125 6.56 9.30 7.62
N THR A 126 7.07 8.88 8.78
CA THR A 126 6.34 8.85 10.06
C THR A 126 6.20 10.26 10.62
#